data_AF-A0A353BVC2-F1
#
_entry.id   AF-A0A353BVC2-F1
#
_cell.length_a   1.000
_cell.length_b   1.000
_cell.length_c   1.000
_cell.angle_alpha   90.00
_cell.angle_beta   90.00
_cell.angle_gamma   90.00
#
_symmetry.space_group_name_H-M   'P 1'
#
loop_
_entity.id
_entity.type
_entity.pdbx_description
1 polymer ?
#
loop_
_entity_poly.entity_id
_entity_poly.type
_entity_poly.pdbx_seq_one_letter_code
_entity_poly.pdbx_strand_id
1 'polypeptide(L)' 'WKSIISMLQIQGYDYVMSIEHEDPLASIDEGLGKAVQFLQQIMFKQSPAEIWWA' A
#
# COMPACT_ATOMS: atom_id res chain seq x y z
N TRP A 1 -2.52 -2.77 7.39
CA TRP A 1 -2.08 -2.39 6.04
C TRP A 1 -2.01 -3.55 5.06
N LYS A 2 -1.15 -4.56 5.25
CA LYS A 2 -1.07 -5.71 4.33
C LYS A 2 -2.44 -6.33 4.01
N SER A 3 -3.27 -6.60 5.02
CA SER A 3 -4.63 -7.15 4.81
C SER A 3 -5.56 -6.21 4.02
N ILE A 4 -5.44 -4.89 4.21
CA ILE A 4 -6.24 -3.89 3.47
C ILE A 4 -5.82 -3.91 2.00
N ILE A 5 -4.52 -3.86 1.72
CA ILE A 5 -3.96 -3.90 0.36
C ILE A 5 -4.32 -5.23 -0.32
N SER A 6 -4.21 -6.35 0.39
CA SER A 6 -4.66 -7.66 -0.11
C SER A 6 -6.14 -7.65 -0.48
N MET A 7 -7.00 -7.06 0.34
CA MET A 7 -8.42 -6.98 0.04
C MET A 7 -8.68 -6.11 -1.19
N LEU A 8 -8.05 -4.94 -1.28
CA LEU A 8 -8.15 -4.05 -2.45
C LEU A 8 -7.70 -4.78 -3.74
N GLN A 9 -6.60 -5.53 -3.68
CA GLN A 9 -6.11 -6.33 -4.80
C GLN A 9 -7.11 -7.43 -5.20
N ILE A 10 -7.70 -8.13 -4.24
CA ILE A 10 -8.72 -9.18 -4.49
C ILE A 10 -9.97 -8.59 -5.13
N GLN A 11 -10.37 -7.39 -4.73
CA GLN A 11 -11.52 -6.68 -5.30
C GLN A 11 -11.21 -5.96 -6.62
N GLY A 12 -9.97 -6.05 -7.12
CA GLY A 12 -9.57 -5.44 -8.40
C GLY A 12 -9.45 -3.91 -8.35
N TYR A 13 -9.22 -3.32 -7.18
CA TYR A 13 -8.96 -1.88 -7.09
C TYR A 13 -7.59 -1.54 -7.69
N ASP A 14 -7.59 -0.71 -8.74
CA ASP A 14 -6.41 -0.37 -9.55
C ASP A 14 -6.09 1.14 -9.54
N TYR A 15 -6.70 1.88 -8.62
CA TYR A 15 -6.58 3.33 -8.54
C TYR A 15 -5.65 3.81 -7.41
N VAL A 16 -5.60 5.12 -7.18
CA VAL A 16 -4.68 5.78 -6.27
C VAL A 16 -5.00 5.51 -4.80
N MET A 17 -4.01 5.07 -4.03
CA MET A 17 -4.06 5.08 -2.57
C MET A 17 -3.59 6.44 -2.04
N SER A 18 -4.53 7.29 -1.63
CA SER A 18 -4.23 8.58 -1.01
C SER A 18 -3.74 8.41 0.43
N ILE A 19 -2.84 9.29 0.87
CA ILE A 19 -2.36 9.37 2.25
C ILE A 19 -2.86 10.68 2.85
N GLU A 20 -3.53 10.59 3.98
CA GLU A 20 -3.82 11.72 4.86
C GLU A 20 -2.82 11.68 6.01
N HIS A 21 -2.07 12.76 6.22
CA HIS A 21 -1.03 12.84 7.23
C HIS A 21 -1.44 13.82 8.34
N GLU A 22 -1.60 13.30 9.55
CA GLU A 22 -1.88 14.07 10.77
C GLU A 22 -1.00 13.52 11.89
N ASP A 23 0.10 14.22 12.19
CA ASP A 23 1.06 13.83 13.23
C ASP A 23 1.64 15.10 13.90
N PRO A 24 1.57 15.24 15.25
CA PRO A 24 2.13 16.38 15.94
C PRO A 24 3.64 16.27 16.20
N LEU A 25 4.26 15.12 15.96
CA LEU A 25 5.66 14.81 16.26
C LEU A 25 6.57 14.89 15.03
N ALA A 26 6.10 14.42 13.87
CA ALA A 26 6.86 14.44 12.63
C ALA A 26 6.60 15.72 11.83
N SER A 27 7.61 16.17 11.07
CA SER A 27 7.34 17.14 9.99
C SER A 27 6.50 16.49 8.90
N ILE A 28 5.76 17.30 8.14
CA ILE A 28 4.92 16.82 7.04
C ILE A 28 5.73 15.97 6.06
N ASP A 29 6.90 16.45 5.64
CA ASP A 29 7.75 15.76 4.67
C ASP A 29 8.31 14.44 5.21
N GLU A 30 8.76 14.43 6.47
CA GLU A 30 9.28 13.21 7.10
C GLU A 30 8.18 12.16 7.30
N GLY A 31 7.02 12.58 7.82
CA GLY A 31 5.89 11.71 8.09
C GLY A 31 5.30 11.13 6.80
N LEU A 32 5.05 11.98 5.81
CA LEU A 32 4.57 11.54 4.49
C LEU A 32 5.61 10.63 3.82
N GLY A 33 6.90 11.00 3.85
CA GLY A 33 7.97 10.20 3.26
C GLY A 33 8.05 8.80 3.86
N LYS A 34 7.96 8.67 5.19
CA LYS A 34 7.91 7.37 5.88
C LYS A 34 6.67 6.56 5.51
N ALA A 35 5.51 7.20 5.43
CA ALA A 35 4.27 6.54 5.03
C ALA A 35 4.35 5.98 3.59
N VAL A 36 4.87 6.77 2.65
CA VAL A 36 5.08 6.33 1.26
C VAL A 36 6.05 5.15 1.20
N GLN A 37 7.21 5.24 1.86
CA GLN A 37 8.19 4.15 1.87
C GLN A 37 7.60 2.85 2.44
N PHE A 38 6.86 2.95 3.54
CA PHE A 38 6.20 1.81 4.16
C PHE A 38 5.17 1.17 3.22
N LEU A 39 4.28 1.96 2.62
CA LEU A 39 3.23 1.44 1.72
C LEU A 39 3.84 0.82 0.45
N GLN A 40 4.87 1.44 -0.14
CA GLN A 40 5.57 0.90 -1.31
C GLN A 40 6.17 -0.50 -1.09
N GLN A 41 6.58 -0.82 0.13
CA GLN A 41 7.13 -2.15 0.46
C GLN A 41 6.07 -3.25 0.48
N ILE A 42 4.80 -2.90 0.68
CA ILE A 42 3.71 -3.85 0.87
C ILE A 42 2.68 -3.85 -0.27
N MET A 43 2.82 -2.95 -1.26
CA MET A 43 2.05 -2.99 -2.50
C MET A 43 2.53 -4.11 -3.43
N PHE A 44 1.57 -4.75 -4.12
CA PHE A 44 1.86 -5.72 -5.18
C PHE A 44 2.35 -4.98 -6.44
N LYS A 45 3.40 -5.50 -7.09
CA LYS A 45 3.99 -4.91 -8.31
C LYS A 45 3.83 -5.80 -9.55
N GLN A 46 3.40 -7.04 -9.35
CA GLN A 46 3.27 -8.04 -10.39
C GLN A 46 1.86 -8.61 -10.32
N SER A 47 1.33 -9.01 -11.47
CA SER A 47 0.08 -9.75 -11.54
C SER A 47 0.20 -11.06 -10.73
N PRO A 48 -0.89 -11.53 -10.12
CA PRO A 48 -0.92 -12.87 -9.52
C PRO A 48 -0.49 -13.92 -10.55
N ALA A 49 0.33 -14.89 -10.11
CA ALA A 49 0.65 -16.03 -10.95
C ALA A 49 -0.58 -16.90 -11.19
N GLU A 50 -0.61 -17.61 -12.32
CA GLU A 50 -1.54 -18.72 -12.49
C GLU A 50 -1.30 -19.76 -11.38
N ILE A 51 -2.38 -20.39 -10.92
CA ILE A 51 -2.30 -21.41 -9.88
C ILE A 51 -1.51 -22.60 -10.46
N TRP A 52 -0.31 -22.83 -9.94
CA TRP A 52 0.58 -23.89 -10.43
C TRP A 52 0.70 -25.07 -9.46
N TRP A 53 0.10 -24.97 -8.28
CA TRP A 53 0.13 -25.98 -7.20
C TRP A 53 -1.22 -26.69 -6.98
N ALA A 54 -2.16 -26.55 -7.91
CA ALA A 54 -3.46 -27.24 -7.85
C ALA A 54 -3.34 -28.71 -8.28
#